data_AF-A0A212QNL2-F1
#
_entry.id   AF-A0A212QNL2-F1
#
_cell.length_a   1.000
_cell.length_b   1.000
_cell.length_c   1.000
_cell.angle_alpha   90.00
_cell.angle_beta   90.00
_cell.angle_gamma   90.00
#
_symmetry.space_group_name_H-M   'P 1'
#
loop_
_entity.id
_entity.type
_entity.pdbx_description
1 polymer ?
#
loop_
_entity_poly.entity_id
_entity_poly.type
_entity_poly.pdbx_seq_one_letter_code
_entity_poly.pdbx_strand_id
1 'polypeptide(L)'
;MSFVRKDLPMIARKTLASLSVLGLALAPVLSGCSTVGMAEAGSNLGSNMRSGVSGGVSNFGGLFSGGADAPAYSTRIFIASTRKGGNHSTELTPGAAAHYSQDIITVPAGHEAGDVERPNWGAADPSRHIAVARHSALEDGEFRSQLAAQISGRVGVARDVLVYVHGFNTSLDDARFRLAQLVVDGNFTGVPVLFTWPSKSALLAYGADKESATASRDAYLKLLNDIAATPGLGRVHILAHSMGTWLTMETLREAALSGSPDLNGKLGQVLLAAPDIDLSVFQRQIARLDASRVSVFVSKGDRALQLSAGLQGDRRLGALDPGSEKDRDLIERLGVHVYDISEFSSGLIGHDNYANAPQVVSQIGATLAKPGAADEGQAVIDAGADRTVRPPANAITTTDLPPLAAATPVAAAPAAPEPAK
;
A
#
# COMPACT_ATOMS: atom_id res chain seq x y z
N MET A 1 39.07 -21.52 62.37
CA MET A 1 37.94 -22.45 62.57
C MET A 1 37.17 -22.49 61.26
N SER A 2 37.50 -23.29 60.24
CA SER A 2 37.57 -24.76 60.10
C SER A 2 36.26 -25.47 60.40
N PHE A 3 35.61 -26.01 59.36
CA PHE A 3 35.20 -27.41 59.12
C PHE A 3 34.08 -27.41 58.04
N VAL A 4 33.97 -28.28 57.03
CA VAL A 4 34.82 -29.34 56.47
C VAL A 4 34.19 -29.78 55.12
N ARG A 5 35.02 -30.16 54.14
CA ARG A 5 34.64 -30.83 52.88
C ARG A 5 34.37 -32.33 53.12
N LYS A 6 33.55 -32.96 52.26
CA LYS A 6 33.71 -34.39 51.96
C LYS A 6 33.45 -34.67 50.48
N ASP A 7 34.30 -35.57 49.97
CA ASP A 7 34.62 -35.85 48.57
C ASP A 7 33.72 -36.92 47.89
N LEU A 8 33.63 -36.80 46.55
CA LEU A 8 33.70 -37.78 45.43
C LEU A 8 33.25 -39.27 45.57
N PRO A 9 32.82 -39.95 44.48
CA PRO A 9 33.76 -40.42 43.45
C PRO A 9 33.32 -40.46 41.97
N MET A 10 34.34 -40.40 41.10
CA MET A 10 34.37 -40.87 39.70
C MET A 10 34.41 -42.41 39.62
N ILE A 11 33.72 -42.99 38.63
CA ILE A 11 34.16 -44.22 37.94
C ILE A 11 33.92 -44.05 36.42
N ALA A 12 34.91 -44.49 35.65
CA ALA A 12 35.12 -44.30 34.22
C ALA A 12 34.90 -45.59 33.39
N ARG A 13 35.08 -45.44 32.05
CA ARG A 13 35.39 -46.42 30.97
C ARG A 13 34.17 -47.05 30.26
N LYS A 14 34.08 -47.14 28.92
CA LYS A 14 35.03 -47.50 27.82
C LYS A 14 34.39 -47.15 26.44
N THR A 15 35.03 -46.36 25.56
CA THR A 15 35.78 -46.72 24.30
C THR A 15 35.03 -47.34 23.11
N LEU A 16 35.07 -46.66 21.95
CA LEU A 16 35.50 -47.06 20.58
C LEU A 16 35.14 -45.89 19.63
N ALA A 17 36.04 -45.06 19.08
CA ALA A 17 37.08 -45.29 18.05
C ALA A 17 36.45 -45.92 16.78
N SER A 18 36.49 -45.36 15.55
CA SER A 18 37.63 -44.76 14.83
C SER A 18 37.23 -44.18 13.45
N LEU A 19 38.01 -43.17 12.98
CA LEU A 19 38.56 -42.93 11.61
C LEU A 19 37.61 -42.63 10.42
N SER A 20 37.86 -41.74 9.44
CA SER A 20 39.03 -40.97 8.92
C SER A 20 38.50 -39.75 8.11
N VAL A 21 39.01 -38.52 8.23
CA VAL A 21 40.12 -37.89 7.46
C VAL A 21 40.19 -38.24 5.96
N LEU A 22 39.87 -37.26 5.09
CA LEU A 22 40.78 -36.80 4.02
C LEU A 22 40.29 -35.45 3.46
N GLY A 23 41.14 -34.43 3.53
CA GLY A 23 41.00 -33.21 2.73
C GLY A 23 41.87 -33.30 1.48
N LEU A 24 41.47 -32.61 0.42
CA LEU A 24 42.40 -32.04 -0.56
C LEU A 24 41.72 -30.92 -1.35
N ALA A 25 42.38 -29.76 -1.39
CA ALA A 25 42.11 -28.67 -2.31
C ALA A 25 42.84 -28.93 -3.64
N LEU A 26 42.29 -28.47 -4.78
CA LEU A 26 43.09 -27.95 -5.90
C LEU A 26 42.24 -27.12 -6.87
N ALA A 27 42.89 -26.10 -7.45
CA ALA A 27 42.39 -24.99 -8.25
C ALA A 27 42.14 -25.35 -9.76
N PRO A 28 41.76 -24.39 -10.65
CA PRO A 28 41.04 -24.65 -11.89
C PRO A 28 41.95 -24.89 -13.12
N VAL A 29 41.37 -25.52 -14.16
CA VAL A 29 42.01 -25.71 -15.47
C VAL A 29 41.32 -24.84 -16.52
N LEU A 30 42.12 -23.95 -17.12
CA LEU A 30 41.90 -23.29 -18.41
C LEU A 30 42.33 -24.23 -19.55
N SER A 31 41.52 -24.33 -20.61
CA SER A 31 41.88 -24.61 -22.02
C SER A 31 40.58 -24.68 -22.82
N GLY A 32 40.42 -24.16 -24.03
CA GLY A 32 41.36 -23.56 -24.98
C GLY A 32 40.59 -23.30 -26.28
N CYS A 33 41.13 -22.37 -27.08
CA CYS A 33 40.67 -21.97 -28.40
C CYS A 33 40.38 -23.12 -29.37
N SER A 34 39.45 -22.88 -30.31
CA SER A 34 39.66 -23.16 -31.73
C SER A 34 38.78 -22.25 -32.60
N THR A 35 39.40 -21.77 -33.67
CA THR A 35 39.03 -20.68 -34.56
C THR A 35 38.38 -21.17 -35.86
N VAL A 36 37.46 -20.34 -36.38
CA VAL A 36 37.29 -19.87 -37.78
C VAL A 36 37.03 -20.87 -38.93
N GLY A 37 35.98 -20.55 -39.70
CA GLY A 37 35.77 -20.89 -41.11
C GLY A 37 34.44 -20.31 -41.61
N MET A 38 34.39 -19.01 -41.94
CA MET A 38 34.33 -18.44 -43.30
C MET A 38 33.06 -18.75 -44.11
N ALA A 39 32.27 -17.69 -44.36
CA ALA A 39 31.60 -17.46 -45.64
C ALA A 39 31.33 -15.95 -45.81
N GLU A 40 32.01 -15.36 -46.80
CA GLU A 40 31.66 -14.11 -47.50
C GLU A 40 30.31 -14.30 -48.24
N ALA A 41 29.56 -13.34 -48.79
CA ALA A 41 29.81 -12.00 -49.29
C ALA A 41 28.44 -11.30 -49.46
N GLY A 42 28.42 -9.97 -49.63
CA GLY A 42 27.30 -9.30 -50.31
C GLY A 42 26.95 -7.89 -49.84
N SER A 43 27.85 -6.95 -50.14
CA SER A 43 27.60 -5.54 -50.51
C SER A 43 26.15 -4.99 -50.49
N ASN A 44 25.94 -3.87 -49.79
CA ASN A 44 25.79 -2.58 -50.46
C ASN A 44 25.81 -1.39 -49.48
N LEU A 45 26.74 -0.47 -49.76
CA LEU A 45 26.77 0.91 -49.27
C LEU A 45 25.81 1.78 -50.10
N GLY A 46 25.15 2.73 -49.43
CA GLY A 46 24.41 3.82 -50.06
C GLY A 46 24.40 5.05 -49.15
N SER A 47 25.42 5.88 -49.32
CA SER A 47 25.71 7.21 -48.76
C SER A 47 24.53 8.17 -48.57
N ASN A 48 24.54 8.95 -47.47
CA ASN A 48 24.82 10.40 -47.53
C ASN A 48 24.85 11.06 -46.14
N MET A 49 26.01 11.65 -45.81
CA MET A 49 26.13 12.74 -44.83
C MET A 49 25.56 14.03 -45.43
N ARG A 50 24.78 14.79 -44.64
CA ARG A 50 24.84 16.26 -44.65
C ARG A 50 24.47 16.81 -43.28
N SER A 51 25.39 17.62 -42.77
CA SER A 51 25.29 18.47 -41.57
C SER A 51 24.11 19.45 -41.69
N GLY A 52 23.43 19.67 -40.57
CA GLY A 52 22.44 20.73 -40.37
C GLY A 52 22.17 20.93 -38.89
N VAL A 53 22.89 21.87 -38.28
CA VAL A 53 22.61 22.39 -36.94
C VAL A 53 21.25 23.10 -36.97
N SER A 54 20.29 22.62 -36.20
CA SER A 54 19.20 23.44 -35.64
C SER A 54 18.59 22.67 -34.47
N GLY A 55 18.68 23.24 -33.27
CA GLY A 55 18.04 22.72 -32.07
C GLY A 55 16.54 22.62 -32.28
N GLY A 56 16.02 21.40 -32.18
CA GLY A 56 14.60 21.10 -32.20
C GLY A 56 14.29 20.22 -31.01
N VAL A 57 13.46 20.74 -30.11
CA VAL A 57 12.76 20.00 -29.06
C VAL A 57 12.18 18.72 -29.63
N SER A 58 12.74 17.57 -29.25
CA SER A 58 12.19 16.26 -29.55
C SER A 58 10.92 16.07 -28.72
N ASN A 59 9.79 16.42 -29.33
CA ASN A 59 8.48 15.99 -28.89
C ASN A 59 8.45 14.46 -29.01
N PHE A 60 8.49 13.75 -27.88
CA PHE A 60 8.40 12.28 -27.82
C PHE A 60 6.94 11.86 -28.05
N GLY A 61 6.44 12.12 -29.25
CA GLY A 61 5.14 11.69 -29.75
C GLY A 61 5.34 10.61 -30.79
N GLY A 62 5.47 9.36 -30.35
CA GLY A 62 5.60 8.23 -31.26
C GLY A 62 6.22 6.99 -30.62
N LEU A 63 5.51 6.37 -29.66
CA LEU A 63 5.78 4.99 -29.22
C LEU A 63 4.66 4.40 -28.34
N PHE A 64 3.39 4.54 -28.76
CA PHE A 64 2.31 3.68 -28.24
C PHE A 64 1.34 3.33 -29.37
N SER A 65 1.76 2.40 -30.24
CA SER A 65 0.79 1.53 -30.91
C SER A 65 0.58 0.38 -29.94
N GLY A 66 -0.49 0.43 -29.14
CA GLY A 66 -0.83 -0.63 -28.21
C GLY A 66 -1.15 -1.91 -28.98
N GLY A 67 -0.17 -2.81 -29.06
CA GLY A 67 -0.43 -4.20 -29.41
C GLY A 67 -1.28 -4.88 -28.33
N ALA A 68 -1.74 -6.09 -28.59
CA ALA A 68 -2.55 -6.90 -27.65
C ALA A 68 -1.87 -7.15 -26.27
N ASP A 69 -0.60 -6.76 -26.12
CA ASP A 69 0.25 -6.97 -24.95
C ASP A 69 0.54 -5.69 -24.13
N ALA A 70 -0.20 -4.59 -24.32
CA ALA A 70 -0.02 -3.38 -23.48
C ALA A 70 -0.83 -3.48 -22.16
N PRO A 71 -0.33 -2.94 -21.03
CA PRO A 71 -1.10 -2.87 -19.79
C PRO A 71 -2.39 -2.05 -20.02
N ALA A 72 -3.53 -2.52 -19.50
CA ALA A 72 -4.81 -1.82 -19.70
C ALA A 72 -4.98 -0.61 -18.80
N TYR A 73 -4.35 -0.63 -17.62
CA TYR A 73 -4.49 0.47 -16.66
C TYR A 73 -3.13 0.87 -16.09
N SER A 74 -3.01 2.16 -15.78
CA SER A 74 -1.90 2.69 -15.02
C SER A 74 -2.43 3.59 -13.91
N THR A 75 -2.02 3.31 -12.67
CA THR A 75 -2.42 4.07 -11.50
C THR A 75 -1.20 4.68 -10.83
N ARG A 76 -1.33 5.94 -10.45
CA ARG A 76 -0.32 6.66 -9.68
C ARG A 76 -0.66 6.55 -8.21
N ILE A 77 0.24 5.97 -7.43
CA ILE A 77 0.11 5.88 -5.98
C ILE A 77 1.17 6.73 -5.30
N PHE A 78 0.77 7.40 -4.23
CA PHE A 78 1.69 8.05 -3.31
C PHE A 78 2.02 7.09 -2.18
N ILE A 79 3.25 7.12 -1.68
CA ILE A 79 3.69 6.19 -0.64
C ILE A 79 4.37 6.98 0.46
N ALA A 80 3.97 6.71 1.70
CA ALA A 80 4.66 7.12 2.91
C ALA A 80 5.06 5.85 3.67
N SER A 81 6.36 5.70 3.92
CA SER A 81 6.93 4.45 4.43
C SER A 81 7.82 4.71 5.63
N THR A 82 7.63 3.96 6.72
CA THR A 82 8.54 3.99 7.87
C THR A 82 9.61 2.90 7.79
N ARG A 83 9.63 2.10 6.72
CA ARG A 83 10.62 1.02 6.52
C ARG A 83 12.02 1.58 6.30
N LYS A 84 13.05 0.97 6.87
CA LYS A 84 14.44 1.37 6.66
C LYS A 84 14.97 0.71 5.38
N GLY A 85 14.78 1.34 4.23
CA GLY A 85 15.29 0.86 2.94
C GLY A 85 14.24 0.24 2.03
N GLY A 86 14.67 -0.67 1.13
CA GLY A 86 13.89 -1.17 -0.01
C GLY A 86 12.79 -2.19 0.30
N ASN A 87 12.26 -2.83 -0.75
CA ASN A 87 10.95 -3.52 -0.76
C ASN A 87 10.73 -4.61 0.32
N HIS A 88 11.79 -5.25 0.80
CA HIS A 88 11.74 -6.31 1.82
C HIS A 88 12.27 -5.87 3.18
N SER A 89 12.50 -4.57 3.39
CA SER A 89 12.98 -4.09 4.68
C SER A 89 11.94 -4.34 5.75
N THR A 90 12.40 -4.99 6.82
CA THR A 90 11.65 -5.28 8.03
C THR A 90 12.16 -4.46 9.22
N GLU A 91 13.07 -3.52 8.94
CA GLU A 91 13.62 -2.60 9.93
C GLU A 91 12.83 -1.28 9.92
N LEU A 92 12.68 -0.68 11.09
CA LEU A 92 12.10 0.65 11.24
C LEU A 92 13.16 1.72 11.00
N THR A 93 12.78 2.77 10.27
CA THR A 93 13.61 3.97 10.12
C THR A 93 13.86 4.57 11.51
N PRO A 94 15.08 5.04 11.82
CA PRO A 94 15.34 5.70 13.11
C PRO A 94 14.34 6.82 13.39
N GLY A 95 13.80 6.83 14.61
CA GLY A 95 12.75 7.78 15.00
C GLY A 95 11.39 7.56 14.33
N ALA A 96 11.22 6.43 13.62
CA ALA A 96 10.01 6.08 12.87
C ALA A 96 9.57 7.12 11.83
N ALA A 97 10.49 7.96 11.34
CA ALA A 97 10.19 8.95 10.33
C ALA A 97 9.75 8.28 9.02
N ALA A 98 8.70 8.83 8.39
CA ALA A 98 8.29 8.41 7.07
C ALA A 98 9.19 9.02 6.00
N HIS A 99 9.57 8.22 5.00
CA HIS A 99 10.08 8.70 3.72
C HIS A 99 8.99 8.57 2.67
N TYR A 100 9.06 9.44 1.66
CA TYR A 100 8.00 9.59 0.68
C TYR A 100 8.45 9.16 -0.70
N SER A 101 7.53 8.60 -1.47
CA SER A 101 7.75 8.30 -2.88
C SER A 101 6.44 8.31 -3.65
N GLN A 102 6.53 8.26 -4.96
CA GLN A 102 5.41 8.09 -5.87
C GLN A 102 5.75 7.04 -6.90
N ASP A 103 4.83 6.10 -7.08
CA ASP A 103 4.97 5.02 -8.05
C ASP A 103 3.88 5.10 -9.12
N ILE A 104 4.26 4.73 -10.34
CA ILE A 104 3.32 4.42 -11.41
C ILE A 104 3.24 2.90 -11.47
N ILE A 105 2.08 2.34 -11.14
CA ILE A 105 1.79 0.91 -11.17
C ILE A 105 0.97 0.61 -12.42
N THR A 106 1.35 -0.43 -13.17
CA THR A 106 0.58 -0.93 -14.31
C THR A 106 -0.21 -2.16 -13.91
N VAL A 107 -1.43 -2.29 -14.46
CA VAL A 107 -2.30 -3.46 -14.30
C VAL A 107 -2.58 -4.04 -15.70
N PRO A 108 -2.40 -5.36 -15.89
CA PRO A 108 -2.45 -5.98 -17.21
C PRO A 108 -3.85 -5.98 -17.82
N ALA A 109 -3.95 -6.11 -19.15
CA ALA A 109 -5.24 -6.11 -19.83
C ALA A 109 -6.13 -7.32 -19.52
N GLY A 110 -5.51 -8.44 -19.15
CA GLY A 110 -6.18 -9.66 -18.69
C GLY A 110 -6.42 -9.72 -17.18
N HIS A 111 -6.32 -8.61 -16.45
CA HIS A 111 -6.54 -8.57 -15.01
C HIS A 111 -7.91 -9.12 -14.61
N GLU A 112 -7.93 -10.01 -13.62
CA GLU A 112 -9.16 -10.53 -13.02
C GLU A 112 -9.40 -9.86 -11.66
N ALA A 113 -10.62 -9.38 -11.43
CA ALA A 113 -10.94 -8.67 -10.21
C ALA A 113 -10.68 -9.56 -8.98
N GLY A 114 -9.99 -9.02 -8.00
CA GLY A 114 -9.56 -9.71 -6.79
C GLY A 114 -8.15 -10.29 -6.86
N ASP A 115 -7.63 -10.56 -8.06
CA ASP A 115 -6.33 -11.18 -8.23
C ASP A 115 -5.19 -10.16 -8.18
N VAL A 116 -4.01 -10.62 -7.79
CA VAL A 116 -2.78 -9.81 -7.91
C VAL A 116 -1.82 -10.60 -8.76
N GLU A 117 -1.83 -10.34 -10.07
CA GLU A 117 -1.05 -11.11 -11.04
C GLU A 117 0.44 -10.86 -10.84
N ARG A 118 1.19 -11.94 -10.60
CA ARG A 118 2.61 -11.90 -10.29
C ARG A 118 3.37 -12.98 -11.02
N PRO A 119 4.65 -12.75 -11.33
CA PRO A 119 5.49 -13.79 -11.89
C PRO A 119 5.68 -14.92 -10.87
N ASN A 120 5.41 -16.15 -11.29
CA ASN A 120 5.77 -17.34 -10.51
C ASN A 120 7.30 -17.52 -10.41
N TRP A 121 8.02 -16.97 -11.38
CA TRP A 121 9.49 -16.95 -11.45
C TRP A 121 9.94 -15.83 -12.39
N GLY A 122 11.15 -15.31 -12.18
CA GLY A 122 11.74 -14.29 -13.06
C GLY A 122 11.21 -12.88 -12.82
N ALA A 123 11.49 -11.99 -13.78
CA ALA A 123 11.07 -10.59 -13.71
C ALA A 123 9.57 -10.43 -14.00
N ALA A 124 8.97 -9.37 -13.45
CA ALA A 124 7.59 -9.01 -13.78
C ALA A 124 7.48 -8.57 -15.24
N ASP A 125 6.33 -8.86 -15.85
CA ASP A 125 5.99 -8.53 -17.22
C ASP A 125 4.73 -7.66 -17.14
N PRO A 126 4.81 -6.35 -17.44
CA PRO A 126 3.67 -5.44 -17.32
C PRO A 126 2.44 -5.82 -18.16
N SER A 127 2.61 -6.65 -19.19
CA SER A 127 1.50 -7.15 -20.02
C SER A 127 0.67 -8.23 -19.30
N ARG A 128 1.27 -8.89 -18.30
CA ARG A 128 0.70 -10.06 -17.61
C ARG A 128 0.62 -9.92 -16.10
N HIS A 129 1.38 -9.00 -15.52
CA HIS A 129 1.55 -8.86 -14.08
C HIS A 129 1.32 -7.41 -13.66
N ILE A 130 0.82 -7.24 -12.43
CA ILE A 130 0.87 -5.93 -11.78
C ILE A 130 2.33 -5.61 -11.49
N ALA A 131 2.79 -4.45 -11.93
CA ALA A 131 4.21 -4.10 -11.88
C ALA A 131 4.44 -2.61 -11.62
N VAL A 132 5.56 -2.29 -10.99
CA VAL A 132 6.04 -0.91 -10.86
C VAL A 132 6.67 -0.49 -12.19
N ALA A 133 6.02 0.40 -12.92
CA ALA A 133 6.54 0.96 -14.17
C ALA A 133 7.51 2.11 -13.92
N ARG A 134 7.29 2.88 -12.85
CA ARG A 134 8.18 3.97 -12.44
C ARG A 134 8.15 4.13 -10.92
N HIS A 135 9.33 4.36 -10.35
CA HIS A 135 9.51 4.76 -8.95
C HIS A 135 10.15 6.15 -8.91
N SER A 136 9.72 7.00 -7.97
CA SER A 136 10.32 8.31 -7.73
C SER A 136 10.30 8.62 -6.23
N ALA A 137 11.48 8.68 -5.62
CA ALA A 137 11.63 9.18 -4.25
C ALA A 137 11.26 10.66 -4.21
N LEU A 138 10.60 11.07 -3.12
CA LEU A 138 10.14 12.44 -2.92
C LEU A 138 10.63 12.95 -1.58
N GLU A 139 11.06 14.21 -1.57
CA GLU A 139 11.18 14.96 -0.32
C GLU A 139 9.79 15.30 0.25
N ASP A 140 9.70 15.60 1.54
CA ASP A 140 8.42 15.91 2.22
C ASP A 140 7.65 17.07 1.55
N GLY A 141 8.35 18.12 1.12
CA GLY A 141 7.73 19.24 0.39
C GLY A 141 7.24 18.84 -1.00
N GLU A 142 7.99 17.97 -1.68
CA GLU A 142 7.62 17.47 -3.01
C GLU A 142 6.38 16.58 -2.93
N PHE A 143 6.31 15.68 -1.95
CA PHE A 143 5.13 14.87 -1.68
C PHE A 143 3.86 15.73 -1.55
N ARG A 144 3.90 16.75 -0.70
CA ARG A 144 2.74 17.65 -0.49
C ARG A 144 2.37 18.41 -1.76
N SER A 145 3.37 18.93 -2.48
CA SER A 145 3.11 19.67 -3.73
C SER A 145 2.56 18.79 -4.84
N GLN A 146 3.05 17.56 -5.00
CA GLN A 146 2.58 16.63 -6.02
C GLN A 146 1.21 16.05 -5.67
N LEU A 147 0.91 15.84 -4.39
CA LEU A 147 -0.43 15.47 -3.93
C LEU A 147 -1.45 16.59 -4.23
N ALA A 148 -1.10 17.84 -3.88
CA ALA A 148 -1.93 19.00 -4.19
C ALA A 148 -2.17 19.17 -5.69
N ALA A 149 -1.12 18.97 -6.49
CA ALA A 149 -1.22 18.96 -7.95
C ALA A 149 -2.18 17.87 -8.43
N GLN A 150 -2.07 16.64 -7.91
CA GLN A 150 -2.98 15.55 -8.30
C GLN A 150 -4.45 15.82 -7.96
N ILE A 151 -4.73 16.54 -6.87
CA ILE A 151 -6.09 16.90 -6.45
C ILE A 151 -6.63 18.11 -7.23
N SER A 152 -5.75 19.05 -7.61
CA SER A 152 -6.13 20.28 -8.29
C SER A 152 -6.90 20.01 -9.59
N GLY A 153 -8.04 20.69 -9.76
CA GLY A 153 -8.91 20.54 -10.94
C GLY A 153 -9.84 19.32 -10.90
N ARG A 154 -9.72 18.43 -9.92
CA ARG A 154 -10.70 17.34 -9.72
C ARG A 154 -11.99 17.87 -9.08
N VAL A 155 -13.10 17.15 -9.27
CA VAL A 155 -14.42 17.50 -8.71
C VAL A 155 -15.08 16.30 -8.03
N GLY A 156 -15.97 16.56 -7.08
CA GLY A 156 -16.67 15.52 -6.32
C GLY A 156 -15.71 14.53 -5.67
N VAL A 157 -16.06 13.25 -5.71
CA VAL A 157 -15.28 12.13 -5.13
C VAL A 157 -13.88 11.98 -5.72
N ALA A 158 -13.61 12.53 -6.91
CA ALA A 158 -12.27 12.48 -7.48
C ALA A 158 -11.27 13.34 -6.69
N ARG A 159 -11.74 14.28 -5.87
CA ARG A 159 -10.91 15.08 -4.94
C ARG A 159 -10.58 14.34 -3.64
N ASP A 160 -11.17 13.17 -3.42
CA ASP A 160 -10.97 12.40 -2.20
C ASP A 160 -9.66 11.62 -2.27
N VAL A 161 -9.07 11.36 -1.11
CA VAL A 161 -7.87 10.55 -0.95
C VAL A 161 -8.25 9.24 -0.27
N LEU A 162 -7.77 8.12 -0.81
CA LEU A 162 -7.85 6.81 -0.14
C LEU A 162 -6.48 6.49 0.44
N VAL A 163 -6.40 6.40 1.77
CA VAL A 163 -5.21 5.91 2.46
C VAL A 163 -5.37 4.44 2.76
N TYR A 164 -4.49 3.61 2.20
CA TYR A 164 -4.46 2.18 2.44
C TYR A 164 -3.35 1.81 3.43
N VAL A 165 -3.68 0.97 4.41
CA VAL A 165 -2.77 0.46 5.43
C VAL A 165 -2.81 -1.06 5.47
N HIS A 166 -1.69 -1.69 5.13
CA HIS A 166 -1.58 -3.15 5.08
C HIS A 166 -1.50 -3.81 6.47
N GLY A 167 -1.73 -5.13 6.49
CA GLY A 167 -1.63 -6.00 7.66
C GLY A 167 -0.21 -6.51 7.96
N PHE A 168 -0.11 -7.54 8.80
CA PHE A 168 1.17 -8.18 9.12
C PHE A 168 1.72 -8.99 7.92
N ASN A 169 2.99 -9.38 7.96
CA ASN A 169 3.60 -10.27 6.94
C ASN A 169 3.44 -9.79 5.47
N THR A 170 3.44 -8.47 5.25
CA THR A 170 3.23 -7.88 3.92
C THR A 170 4.52 -7.16 3.45
N SER A 171 5.02 -7.46 2.25
CA SER A 171 6.14 -6.70 1.67
C SER A 171 5.67 -5.35 1.11
N LEU A 172 6.61 -4.47 0.74
CA LEU A 172 6.23 -3.20 0.11
C LEU A 172 5.51 -3.41 -1.23
N ASP A 173 5.99 -4.35 -2.05
CA ASP A 173 5.37 -4.64 -3.35
C ASP A 173 4.01 -5.29 -3.18
N ASP A 174 3.84 -6.13 -2.15
CA ASP A 174 2.52 -6.67 -1.82
C ASP A 174 1.52 -5.55 -1.52
N ALA A 175 1.92 -4.59 -0.68
CA ALA A 175 1.07 -3.48 -0.31
C ALA A 175 0.77 -2.54 -1.50
N ARG A 176 1.76 -2.26 -2.35
CA ARG A 176 1.61 -1.45 -3.57
C ARG A 176 0.64 -2.08 -4.56
N PHE A 177 0.85 -3.36 -4.88
CA PHE A 177 0.05 -4.06 -5.87
C PHE A 177 -1.37 -4.29 -5.36
N ARG A 178 -1.52 -4.55 -4.06
CA ARG A 178 -2.83 -4.63 -3.43
C ARG A 178 -3.60 -3.31 -3.51
N LEU A 179 -2.96 -2.18 -3.23
CA LEU A 179 -3.61 -0.87 -3.41
C LEU A 179 -4.00 -0.62 -4.87
N ALA A 180 -3.11 -0.93 -5.82
CA ALA A 180 -3.40 -0.77 -7.24
C ALA A 180 -4.62 -1.60 -7.67
N GLN A 181 -4.67 -2.87 -7.28
CA GLN A 181 -5.81 -3.76 -7.50
C GLN A 181 -7.10 -3.18 -6.89
N LEU A 182 -7.08 -2.81 -5.61
CA LEU A 182 -8.24 -2.23 -4.93
C LEU A 182 -8.79 -0.97 -5.61
N VAL A 183 -7.91 -0.12 -6.14
CA VAL A 183 -8.30 1.10 -6.86
C VAL A 183 -8.93 0.79 -8.21
N VAL A 184 -8.33 -0.13 -8.96
CA VAL A 184 -8.84 -0.55 -10.28
C VAL A 184 -10.17 -1.28 -10.15
N ASP A 185 -10.24 -2.29 -9.28
CA ASP A 185 -11.43 -3.11 -9.09
C ASP A 185 -12.56 -2.36 -8.39
N GLY A 186 -12.21 -1.48 -7.45
CA GLY A 186 -13.16 -0.63 -6.75
C GLY A 186 -13.61 0.58 -7.57
N ASN A 187 -13.03 0.80 -8.76
CA ASN A 187 -13.24 1.97 -9.60
C ASN A 187 -13.10 3.29 -8.82
N PHE A 188 -12.10 3.36 -7.93
CA PHE A 188 -11.86 4.56 -7.11
C PHE A 188 -11.18 5.63 -7.95
N THR A 189 -11.86 6.76 -8.15
CA THR A 189 -11.39 7.85 -9.01
C THR A 189 -10.61 8.94 -8.27
N GLY A 190 -10.47 8.82 -6.95
CA GLY A 190 -9.69 9.73 -6.11
C GLY A 190 -8.18 9.52 -6.22
N VAL A 191 -7.44 10.01 -5.22
CA VAL A 191 -5.98 9.86 -5.15
C VAL A 191 -5.61 8.76 -4.16
N PRO A 192 -4.96 7.66 -4.60
CA PRO A 192 -4.55 6.58 -3.71
C PRO A 192 -3.21 6.87 -3.04
N VAL A 193 -3.16 6.66 -1.72
CA VAL A 193 -1.98 6.79 -0.87
C VAL A 193 -1.78 5.48 -0.11
N LEU A 194 -0.58 4.91 -0.16
CA LEU A 194 -0.17 3.79 0.67
C LEU A 194 0.59 4.33 1.89
N PHE A 195 0.13 3.98 3.09
CA PHE A 195 0.97 4.03 4.28
C PHE A 195 1.50 2.63 4.59
N THR A 196 2.82 2.49 4.67
CA THR A 196 3.48 1.21 4.90
C THR A 196 4.48 1.27 6.04
N TRP A 197 4.47 0.22 6.85
CA TRP A 197 5.28 0.07 8.05
C TRP A 197 6.03 -1.26 7.96
N PRO A 198 7.17 -1.43 8.65
CA PRO A 198 7.98 -2.64 8.54
C PRO A 198 7.28 -3.82 9.21
N SER A 199 6.49 -4.56 8.45
CA SER A 199 6.01 -5.88 8.84
C SER A 199 7.01 -6.95 8.40
N LYS A 200 7.40 -7.84 9.29
CA LYS A 200 8.29 -8.95 9.00
C LYS A 200 7.53 -9.99 8.19
N SER A 201 8.12 -10.43 7.08
CA SER A 201 7.61 -11.55 6.29
C SER A 201 7.83 -12.91 7.00
N ALA A 202 7.50 -13.03 8.30
CA ALA A 202 7.69 -14.24 9.09
C ALA A 202 6.72 -14.32 10.30
N LEU A 203 6.01 -15.44 10.44
CA LEU A 203 4.99 -15.70 11.47
C LEU A 203 5.49 -15.60 12.93
N LEU A 204 6.77 -15.87 13.20
CA LEU A 204 7.35 -15.83 14.55
C LEU A 204 7.61 -14.41 15.07
N ALA A 205 7.25 -13.38 14.31
CA ALA A 205 7.61 -11.99 14.61
C ALA A 205 6.45 -11.07 14.98
N TYR A 206 5.24 -11.63 15.17
CA TYR A 206 4.01 -10.88 15.44
C TYR A 206 4.14 -9.82 16.54
N GLY A 207 4.83 -10.12 17.66
CA GLY A 207 5.06 -9.16 18.73
C GLY A 207 5.91 -7.95 18.29
N ALA A 208 7.01 -8.21 17.58
CA ALA A 208 7.89 -7.16 17.06
C ALA A 208 7.25 -6.34 15.92
N ASP A 209 6.38 -6.96 15.13
CA ASP A 209 5.58 -6.28 14.12
C ASP A 209 4.56 -5.34 14.75
N LYS A 210 3.91 -5.76 15.84
CA LYS A 210 3.01 -4.88 16.61
C LYS A 210 3.76 -3.68 17.20
N GLU A 211 4.96 -3.89 17.75
CA GLU A 211 5.82 -2.80 18.23
C GLU A 211 6.20 -1.83 17.09
N SER A 212 6.55 -2.36 15.92
CA SER A 212 6.93 -1.57 14.76
C SER A 212 5.76 -0.78 14.16
N ALA A 213 4.58 -1.40 14.10
CA ALA A 213 3.34 -0.72 13.77
C ALA A 213 3.05 0.39 14.78
N THR A 214 3.16 0.10 16.08
CA THR A 214 2.96 1.09 17.16
C THR A 214 3.90 2.27 17.01
N ALA A 215 5.18 2.02 16.76
CA ALA A 215 6.18 3.06 16.56
C ALA A 215 5.92 3.91 15.30
N SER A 216 5.20 3.37 14.31
CA SER A 216 4.88 4.08 13.06
C SER A 216 3.66 5.01 13.18
N ARG A 217 2.94 5.00 14.32
CA ARG A 217 1.71 5.77 14.55
C ARG A 217 1.89 7.27 14.34
N ASP A 218 2.94 7.85 14.91
CA ASP A 218 3.14 9.30 14.88
C ASP A 218 3.42 9.78 13.43
N ALA A 219 4.17 8.99 12.66
CA ALA A 219 4.38 9.25 11.24
C ALA A 219 3.10 9.08 10.41
N TYR A 220 2.24 8.13 10.78
CA TYR A 220 0.94 7.98 10.15
C TYR A 220 0.02 9.16 10.45
N LEU A 221 -0.02 9.63 11.70
CA LEU A 221 -0.77 10.81 12.10
C LEU A 221 -0.30 12.06 11.35
N LYS A 222 1.02 12.25 11.23
CA LYS A 222 1.59 13.33 10.43
C LYS A 222 1.11 13.25 8.98
N LEU A 223 1.18 12.08 8.35
CA LEU A 223 0.68 11.88 6.98
C LEU A 223 -0.80 12.28 6.85
N LEU A 224 -1.66 11.80 7.75
CA LEU A 224 -3.09 12.11 7.70
C LEU A 224 -3.35 13.61 7.81
N ASN A 225 -2.62 14.31 8.69
CA ASN A 225 -2.70 15.76 8.83
C ASN A 225 -2.20 16.50 7.58
N ASP A 226 -1.08 16.06 6.98
CA ASP A 226 -0.55 16.66 5.75
C ASP A 226 -1.52 16.48 4.57
N ILE A 227 -2.13 15.30 4.44
CA ILE A 227 -3.17 15.05 3.45
C ILE A 227 -4.36 15.99 3.73
N ALA A 228 -4.89 16.01 4.95
CA ALA A 228 -6.05 16.82 5.34
C ALA A 228 -5.84 18.32 5.11
N ALA A 229 -4.60 18.81 5.23
CA ALA A 229 -4.22 20.19 4.97
C ALA A 229 -4.08 20.54 3.48
N THR A 230 -4.20 19.56 2.57
CA THR A 230 -4.00 19.78 1.14
C THR A 230 -5.11 20.66 0.54
N PRO A 231 -4.77 21.79 -0.13
CA PRO A 231 -5.76 22.65 -0.76
C PRO A 231 -6.61 21.90 -1.79
N GLY A 232 -7.92 22.13 -1.74
CA GLY A 232 -8.84 21.46 -2.66
C GLY A 232 -9.10 19.98 -2.32
N LEU A 233 -8.57 19.42 -1.23
CA LEU A 233 -8.96 18.08 -0.79
C LEU A 233 -10.47 18.01 -0.48
N GLY A 234 -11.12 16.93 -0.95
CA GLY A 234 -12.44 16.52 -0.50
C GLY A 234 -12.37 15.87 0.89
N ARG A 235 -12.29 14.54 0.93
CA ARG A 235 -12.20 13.71 2.15
C ARG A 235 -10.98 12.80 2.16
N VAL A 236 -10.57 12.37 3.35
CA VAL A 236 -9.58 11.31 3.59
C VAL A 236 -10.31 10.05 4.02
N HIS A 237 -10.45 9.09 3.10
CA HIS A 237 -10.92 7.75 3.41
C HIS A 237 -9.75 6.87 3.81
N ILE A 238 -9.99 5.92 4.71
CA ILE A 238 -8.98 4.99 5.18
C ILE A 238 -9.48 3.57 4.96
N LEU A 239 -8.69 2.73 4.30
CA LEU A 239 -8.90 1.29 4.24
C LEU A 239 -7.72 0.60 4.92
N ALA A 240 -7.99 -0.14 5.98
CA ALA A 240 -6.97 -0.81 6.76
C ALA A 240 -7.27 -2.31 6.86
N HIS A 241 -6.24 -3.13 6.81
CA HIS A 241 -6.37 -4.59 6.89
C HIS A 241 -5.64 -5.18 8.10
N SER A 242 -6.25 -6.14 8.78
CA SER A 242 -5.65 -6.90 9.88
C SER A 242 -4.95 -6.01 10.91
N MET A 243 -3.64 -6.15 11.14
CA MET A 243 -2.88 -5.35 12.10
C MET A 243 -2.84 -3.85 11.73
N GLY A 244 -2.99 -3.51 10.45
CA GLY A 244 -3.14 -2.13 10.00
C GLY A 244 -4.42 -1.47 10.56
N THR A 245 -5.46 -2.25 10.89
CA THR A 245 -6.68 -1.72 11.53
C THR A 245 -6.39 -1.23 12.94
N TRP A 246 -5.58 -1.97 13.71
CA TRP A 246 -5.14 -1.56 15.05
C TRP A 246 -4.35 -0.26 14.97
N LEU A 247 -3.38 -0.18 14.04
CA LEU A 247 -2.57 1.03 13.83
C LEU A 247 -3.45 2.22 13.45
N THR A 248 -4.41 2.01 12.56
CA THR A 248 -5.35 3.04 12.12
C THR A 248 -6.20 3.57 13.26
N MET A 249 -6.85 2.69 14.02
CA MET A 249 -7.70 3.11 15.13
C MET A 249 -6.90 3.80 16.24
N GLU A 250 -5.67 3.37 16.51
CA GLU A 250 -4.82 4.03 17.48
C GLU A 250 -4.36 5.42 17.01
N THR A 251 -4.03 5.56 15.73
CA THR A 251 -3.67 6.85 15.11
C THR A 251 -4.83 7.83 15.14
N LEU A 252 -6.05 7.40 14.78
CA LEU A 252 -7.24 8.24 14.84
C LEU A 252 -7.60 8.61 16.28
N ARG A 253 -7.44 7.68 17.22
CA ARG A 253 -7.61 7.98 18.65
C ARG A 253 -6.62 9.06 19.11
N GLU A 254 -5.38 9.03 18.64
CA GLU A 254 -4.40 10.08 18.90
C GLU A 254 -4.78 11.42 18.27
N ALA A 255 -5.27 11.42 17.03
CA ALA A 255 -5.84 12.62 16.39
C ALA A 255 -6.98 13.23 17.23
N ALA A 256 -7.87 12.40 17.77
CA ALA A 256 -8.93 12.84 18.67
C ALA A 256 -8.40 13.45 19.96
N LEU A 257 -7.34 12.87 20.55
CA LEU A 257 -6.71 13.41 21.75
C LEU A 257 -5.94 14.71 21.49
N SER A 258 -5.43 14.91 20.28
CA SER A 258 -4.75 16.14 19.88
C SER A 258 -5.70 17.24 19.40
N GLY A 259 -7.02 17.00 19.43
CA GLY A 259 -8.05 17.99 19.10
C GLY A 259 -8.53 17.97 17.65
N SER A 260 -8.20 16.92 16.89
CA SER A 260 -8.59 16.74 15.47
C SER A 260 -9.28 15.38 15.23
N PRO A 261 -10.37 15.05 15.96
CA PRO A 261 -11.01 13.73 15.92
C PRO A 261 -11.53 13.30 14.55
N ASP A 262 -11.75 14.25 13.64
CA ASP A 262 -12.23 14.06 12.28
C ASP A 262 -11.28 14.67 11.24
N LEU A 263 -9.99 14.80 11.57
CA LEU A 263 -8.98 15.44 10.71
C LEU A 263 -9.39 16.85 10.26
N ASN A 264 -9.96 17.65 11.17
CA ASN A 264 -10.48 18.99 10.89
C ASN A 264 -11.63 18.97 9.85
N GLY A 265 -12.57 18.05 10.03
CA GLY A 265 -13.71 17.85 9.13
C GLY A 265 -13.37 17.15 7.81
N LYS A 266 -12.15 16.61 7.65
CA LYS A 266 -11.71 15.94 6.42
C LYS A 266 -11.81 14.43 6.46
N LEU A 267 -12.00 13.82 7.63
CA LEU A 267 -12.12 12.37 7.74
C LEU A 267 -13.38 11.88 6.99
N GLY A 268 -13.18 10.97 6.04
CA GLY A 268 -14.21 10.29 5.29
C GLY A 268 -14.66 9.00 5.99
N GLN A 269 -14.71 7.91 5.23
CA GLN A 269 -15.02 6.57 5.74
C GLN A 269 -13.74 5.87 6.22
N VAL A 270 -13.86 5.11 7.30
CA VAL A 270 -12.80 4.24 7.85
C VAL A 270 -13.26 2.79 7.72
N LEU A 271 -12.64 2.05 6.82
CA LEU A 271 -12.97 0.67 6.47
C LEU A 271 -11.92 -0.26 7.10
N LEU A 272 -12.36 -1.10 8.03
CA LEU A 272 -11.53 -2.05 8.76
C LEU A 272 -11.80 -3.46 8.25
N ALA A 273 -10.89 -4.00 7.44
CA ALA A 273 -11.01 -5.34 6.89
C ALA A 273 -10.30 -6.37 7.78
N ALA A 274 -11.02 -7.44 8.15
CA ALA A 274 -10.52 -8.53 9.00
C ALA A 274 -9.75 -8.00 10.24
N PRO A 275 -10.34 -7.11 11.05
CA PRO A 275 -9.58 -6.34 12.02
C PRO A 275 -8.99 -7.21 13.14
N ASP A 276 -7.71 -6.98 13.40
CA ASP A 276 -6.96 -7.61 14.49
C ASP A 276 -6.83 -6.65 15.69
N ILE A 277 -7.99 -6.28 16.26
CA ILE A 277 -8.09 -5.37 17.41
C ILE A 277 -8.78 -6.13 18.54
N ASP A 278 -8.28 -5.99 19.77
CA ASP A 278 -9.04 -6.42 20.94
C ASP A 278 -10.35 -5.62 21.05
N LEU A 279 -11.48 -6.28 21.33
CA LEU A 279 -12.78 -5.61 21.36
C LEU A 279 -12.87 -4.53 22.45
N SER A 280 -12.27 -4.75 23.62
CA SER A 280 -12.29 -3.77 24.71
C SER A 280 -11.42 -2.54 24.38
N VAL A 281 -10.32 -2.76 23.66
CA VAL A 281 -9.48 -1.69 23.10
C VAL A 281 -10.27 -0.90 22.06
N PHE A 282 -10.93 -1.58 21.13
CA PHE A 282 -11.74 -0.93 20.09
C PHE A 282 -12.85 -0.07 20.69
N GLN A 283 -13.58 -0.56 21.71
CA GLN A 283 -14.59 0.22 22.42
C GLN A 283 -14.05 1.55 22.96
N ARG A 284 -12.82 1.55 23.50
CA ARG A 284 -12.18 2.78 24.02
C ARG A 284 -11.70 3.71 22.91
N GLN A 285 -11.28 3.16 21.77
CA GLN A 285 -10.85 3.93 20.60
C GLN A 285 -12.05 4.59 19.93
N ILE A 286 -13.11 3.83 19.65
CA ILE A 286 -14.30 4.30 18.93
C ILE A 286 -15.11 5.32 19.74
N ALA A 287 -15.10 5.23 21.07
CA ALA A 287 -15.77 6.21 21.94
C ALA A 287 -15.24 7.65 21.81
N ARG A 288 -14.14 7.85 21.08
CA ARG A 288 -13.53 9.18 20.81
C ARG A 288 -13.72 9.63 19.36
N LEU A 289 -14.38 8.83 18.54
CA LEU A 289 -14.53 9.03 17.10
C LEU A 289 -16.00 8.98 16.72
N ASP A 290 -16.32 9.46 15.53
CA ASP A 290 -17.63 9.29 14.93
C ASP A 290 -17.77 7.85 14.41
N ALA A 291 -18.47 7.02 15.18
CA ALA A 291 -18.64 5.60 14.88
C ALA A 291 -19.37 5.34 13.55
N SER A 292 -20.22 6.28 13.10
CA SER A 292 -20.98 6.14 11.84
C SER A 292 -20.07 6.12 10.60
N ARG A 293 -18.82 6.58 10.74
CA ARG A 293 -17.80 6.55 9.67
C ARG A 293 -17.05 5.24 9.62
N VAL A 294 -17.16 4.39 10.64
CA VAL A 294 -16.40 3.16 10.76
C VAL A 294 -17.22 1.97 10.28
N SER A 295 -16.67 1.29 9.27
CA SER A 295 -17.20 0.06 8.70
C SER A 295 -16.24 -1.09 8.98
N VAL A 296 -16.74 -2.18 9.53
CA VAL A 296 -15.97 -3.37 9.88
C VAL A 296 -16.39 -4.54 9.00
N PHE A 297 -15.44 -5.16 8.31
CA PHE A 297 -15.68 -6.33 7.48
C PHE A 297 -15.13 -7.57 8.21
N VAL A 298 -16.02 -8.53 8.52
CA VAL A 298 -15.71 -9.76 9.27
C VAL A 298 -15.98 -11.00 8.42
N SER A 299 -15.20 -12.07 8.64
CA SER A 299 -15.36 -13.37 7.97
C SER A 299 -15.36 -14.53 8.97
N LYS A 300 -16.27 -15.49 8.82
CA LYS A 300 -16.36 -16.72 9.64
C LYS A 300 -15.07 -17.54 9.64
N GLY A 301 -14.35 -17.59 8.52
CA GLY A 301 -13.06 -18.30 8.45
C GLY A 301 -12.03 -17.69 9.41
N ASP A 302 -11.98 -16.36 9.46
CA ASP A 302 -11.07 -15.63 10.35
C ASP A 302 -11.51 -15.67 11.80
N ARG A 303 -12.83 -15.63 12.05
CA ARG A 303 -13.40 -15.80 13.39
C ARG A 303 -12.92 -17.11 14.02
N ALA A 304 -12.93 -18.22 13.27
CA ALA A 304 -12.47 -19.52 13.74
C ALA A 304 -10.95 -19.55 14.02
N LEU A 305 -10.15 -18.91 13.17
CA LEU A 305 -8.69 -18.82 13.35
C LEU A 305 -8.31 -17.91 14.53
N GLN A 306 -8.99 -16.78 14.72
CA GLN A 306 -8.72 -15.82 15.80
C GLN A 306 -9.15 -16.33 17.18
N LEU A 307 -10.15 -17.21 17.26
CA LEU A 307 -10.54 -17.88 18.51
C LEU A 307 -9.50 -18.92 18.97
N SER A 308 -8.63 -19.40 18.06
CA SER A 308 -7.60 -20.42 18.36
C SER A 308 -6.27 -19.83 18.85
N ALA A 309 -6.04 -18.52 18.71
CA ALA A 309 -4.82 -17.84 19.13
C ALA A 309 -4.86 -17.47 20.64
N GLY A 310 -4.99 -18.49 21.48
CA GLY A 310 -4.96 -18.35 22.92
C GLY A 310 -3.54 -18.31 23.45
N LEU A 311 -3.21 -17.23 24.17
CA LEU A 311 -2.40 -17.34 25.39
C LEU A 311 -2.60 -16.16 26.36
N GLN A 312 -3.17 -15.00 25.96
CA GLN A 312 -3.27 -13.85 26.90
C GLN A 312 -4.45 -12.84 26.80
N GLY A 313 -5.49 -12.95 25.97
CA GLY A 313 -6.55 -11.94 26.14
C GLY A 313 -7.73 -12.00 25.18
N ASP A 314 -8.87 -11.57 25.74
CA ASP A 314 -10.13 -11.06 25.20
C ASP A 314 -10.47 -11.18 23.70
N ARG A 315 -11.78 -11.21 23.45
CA ARG A 315 -12.38 -11.42 22.13
C ARG A 315 -11.94 -10.35 21.12
N ARG A 316 -11.48 -10.76 19.93
CA ARG A 316 -11.12 -9.85 18.83
C ARG A 316 -12.33 -9.22 18.14
N LEU A 317 -12.16 -8.01 17.60
CA LEU A 317 -13.16 -7.30 16.79
C LEU A 317 -13.51 -8.08 15.53
N GLY A 318 -12.53 -8.71 14.88
CA GLY A 318 -12.74 -9.58 13.72
C GLY A 318 -13.58 -10.82 14.05
N ALA A 319 -13.74 -11.15 15.35
CA ALA A 319 -14.52 -12.27 15.83
C ALA A 319 -16.05 -12.00 15.96
N LEU A 320 -16.51 -10.79 15.62
CA LEU A 320 -17.93 -10.40 15.74
C LEU A 320 -18.83 -11.16 14.76
N ASP A 321 -20.03 -11.53 15.21
CA ASP A 321 -21.04 -12.21 14.42
C ASP A 321 -22.31 -11.35 14.28
N PRO A 322 -22.51 -10.61 13.18
CA PRO A 322 -23.76 -9.86 13.01
C PRO A 322 -25.01 -10.76 12.91
N GLY A 323 -24.84 -12.09 12.76
CA GLY A 323 -25.92 -13.08 12.84
C GLY A 323 -26.33 -13.45 14.27
N SER A 324 -25.48 -13.22 15.27
CA SER A 324 -25.72 -13.58 16.69
C SER A 324 -26.46 -12.47 17.42
N GLU A 325 -27.53 -12.81 18.15
CA GLU A 325 -28.31 -11.86 18.96
C GLU A 325 -27.43 -11.08 19.95
N LYS A 326 -26.52 -11.78 20.65
CA LYS A 326 -25.59 -11.17 21.60
C LYS A 326 -24.68 -10.11 20.97
N ASP A 327 -24.30 -10.32 19.71
CA ASP A 327 -23.38 -9.43 19.01
C ASP A 327 -24.09 -8.27 18.34
N ARG A 328 -25.35 -8.44 17.92
CA ARG A 328 -26.17 -7.35 17.39
C ARG A 328 -26.30 -6.21 18.39
N ASP A 329 -26.64 -6.53 19.64
CA ASP A 329 -26.74 -5.52 20.71
C ASP A 329 -25.41 -4.80 20.97
N LEU A 330 -24.29 -5.51 20.80
CA LEU A 330 -22.96 -4.93 20.96
C LEU A 330 -22.61 -4.03 19.77
N ILE A 331 -22.89 -4.47 18.55
CA ILE A 331 -22.66 -3.71 17.31
C ILE A 331 -23.48 -2.43 17.32
N GLU A 332 -24.76 -2.51 17.70
CA GLU A 332 -25.63 -1.34 17.83
C GLU A 332 -25.08 -0.34 18.85
N ARG A 333 -24.62 -0.83 20.02
CA ARG A 333 -23.97 0.02 21.04
C ARG A 333 -22.65 0.65 20.58
N LEU A 334 -21.91 -0.03 19.71
CA LEU A 334 -20.68 0.52 19.12
C LEU A 334 -20.99 1.62 18.10
N GLY A 335 -22.18 1.62 17.49
CA GLY A 335 -22.57 2.60 16.47
C GLY A 335 -21.84 2.46 15.13
N VAL A 336 -21.15 1.33 14.91
CA VAL A 336 -20.38 1.04 13.70
C VAL A 336 -21.17 0.19 12.72
N HIS A 337 -20.82 0.26 11.43
CA HIS A 337 -21.36 -0.67 10.44
C HIS A 337 -20.56 -1.96 10.45
N VAL A 338 -21.22 -3.12 10.50
CA VAL A 338 -20.55 -4.43 10.41
C VAL A 338 -21.10 -5.21 9.23
N TYR A 339 -20.20 -5.65 8.37
CA TYR A 339 -20.50 -6.42 7.17
C TYR A 339 -19.91 -7.83 7.32
N ASP A 340 -20.76 -8.85 7.24
CA ASP A 340 -20.32 -10.24 7.12
C ASP A 340 -19.96 -10.54 5.66
N ILE A 341 -18.69 -10.84 5.41
CA ILE A 341 -18.17 -11.19 4.09
C ILE A 341 -17.82 -12.68 3.98
N SER A 342 -18.33 -13.52 4.89
CA SER A 342 -18.05 -14.96 4.93
C SER A 342 -18.43 -15.71 3.67
N GLU A 343 -19.49 -15.27 2.98
CA GLU A 343 -19.94 -15.91 1.73
C GLU A 343 -18.96 -15.70 0.58
N PHE A 344 -18.08 -14.70 0.69
CA PHE A 344 -17.07 -14.36 -0.31
C PHE A 344 -15.68 -14.86 0.05
N SER A 345 -15.51 -15.52 1.21
CA SER A 345 -14.25 -16.16 1.59
C SER A 345 -14.21 -17.61 1.11
N SER A 346 -14.06 -17.83 -0.19
CA SER A 346 -13.83 -19.17 -0.75
C SER A 346 -12.33 -19.48 -0.77
N GLY A 347 -11.82 -20.20 0.24
CA GLY A 347 -10.44 -20.73 0.24
C GLY A 347 -9.83 -20.96 1.62
N LEU A 348 -8.93 -21.94 1.73
CA LEU A 348 -8.27 -22.43 2.96
C LEU A 348 -7.27 -21.45 3.63
N ILE A 349 -7.30 -20.16 3.30
CA ILE A 349 -6.41 -19.13 3.88
C ILE A 349 -7.28 -17.88 4.12
N GLY A 350 -8.02 -17.86 5.23
CA GLY A 350 -9.14 -16.93 5.48
C GLY A 350 -8.78 -15.44 5.55
N HIS A 351 -7.54 -15.13 5.93
CA HIS A 351 -7.20 -13.84 6.53
C HIS A 351 -6.91 -12.71 5.54
N ASP A 352 -6.58 -13.04 4.29
CA ASP A 352 -6.25 -12.08 3.23
C ASP A 352 -7.40 -11.88 2.20
N ASN A 353 -8.55 -12.55 2.40
CA ASN A 353 -9.58 -12.72 1.37
C ASN A 353 -10.47 -11.50 1.11
N TYR A 354 -10.45 -10.46 1.94
CA TYR A 354 -11.36 -9.30 1.75
C TYR A 354 -11.16 -8.61 0.40
N ALA A 355 -9.93 -8.59 -0.12
CA ALA A 355 -9.59 -7.92 -1.38
C ALA A 355 -9.66 -8.86 -2.59
N ASN A 356 -9.69 -10.17 -2.37
CA ASN A 356 -9.81 -11.18 -3.42
C ASN A 356 -11.28 -11.47 -3.79
N ALA A 357 -12.23 -10.82 -3.11
CA ALA A 357 -13.65 -10.92 -3.37
C ALA A 357 -14.13 -9.68 -4.14
N PRO A 358 -14.40 -9.78 -5.45
CA PRO A 358 -14.84 -8.64 -6.27
C PRO A 358 -16.03 -7.90 -5.69
N GLN A 359 -16.97 -8.61 -5.07
CA GLN A 359 -18.16 -8.05 -4.45
C GLN A 359 -17.80 -7.18 -3.23
N VAL A 360 -16.82 -7.60 -2.43
CA VAL A 360 -16.34 -6.82 -1.27
C VAL A 360 -15.62 -5.57 -1.73
N VAL A 361 -14.77 -5.68 -2.75
CA VAL A 361 -14.05 -4.54 -3.34
C VAL A 361 -15.03 -3.56 -4.01
N SER A 362 -16.05 -4.06 -4.71
CA SER A 362 -17.13 -3.24 -5.27
C SER A 362 -17.92 -2.52 -4.16
N GLN A 363 -18.21 -3.20 -3.05
CA GLN A 363 -18.88 -2.59 -1.90
C GLN A 363 -18.01 -1.52 -1.22
N ILE A 364 -16.70 -1.74 -1.13
CA ILE A 364 -15.73 -0.73 -0.69
C ILE A 364 -15.81 0.48 -1.63
N GLY A 365 -15.70 0.27 -2.94
CA GLY A 365 -15.82 1.33 -3.95
C GLY A 365 -17.14 2.11 -3.83
N ALA A 366 -18.26 1.41 -3.68
CA ALA A 366 -19.58 2.01 -3.48
C ALA A 366 -19.66 2.82 -2.18
N THR A 367 -19.03 2.35 -1.10
CA THR A 367 -18.98 3.06 0.19
C THR A 367 -18.14 4.33 0.08
N LEU A 368 -17.03 4.29 -0.65
CA LEU A 368 -16.17 5.44 -0.92
C LEU A 368 -16.85 6.46 -1.86
N ALA A 369 -17.69 6.00 -2.79
CA ALA A 369 -18.38 6.86 -3.75
C ALA A 369 -19.58 7.62 -3.16
N LYS A 370 -20.03 7.30 -1.93
CA LYS A 370 -21.15 8.00 -1.29
C LYS A 370 -20.79 9.47 -1.02
N PRO A 371 -21.58 10.44 -1.53
CA PRO A 371 -21.46 11.82 -1.08
C PRO A 371 -21.81 11.87 0.42
N GLY A 372 -20.88 12.27 1.26
CA GLY A 372 -21.15 12.67 2.64
C GLY A 372 -22.15 13.82 2.70
N ALA A 373 -22.85 13.93 3.83
CA ALA A 373 -24.07 14.70 4.10
C ALA A 373 -24.10 16.22 3.76
N ALA A 374 -23.09 16.77 3.09
CA ALA A 374 -23.14 18.10 2.49
C ALA A 374 -23.81 18.12 1.08
N ASP A 375 -24.09 16.95 0.49
CA ASP A 375 -24.76 16.78 -0.82
C ASP A 375 -25.98 15.84 -0.69
N GLU A 376 -26.85 16.05 0.31
CA GLU A 376 -28.01 15.19 0.50
C GLU A 376 -29.10 15.38 -0.59
N GLY A 377 -29.27 14.32 -1.37
CA GLY A 377 -30.55 13.89 -1.92
C GLY A 377 -30.57 12.37 -1.91
N GLN A 378 -31.44 11.77 -1.09
CA GLN A 378 -31.69 10.32 -0.98
C GLN A 378 -31.44 9.55 -2.29
N ALA A 379 -30.52 8.59 -2.26
CA ALA A 379 -30.44 7.58 -3.32
C ALA A 379 -30.82 6.21 -2.77
N VAL A 380 -31.98 5.78 -3.23
CA VAL A 380 -32.53 4.43 -3.20
C VAL A 380 -31.48 3.42 -3.66
N ILE A 381 -31.48 2.28 -2.99
CA ILE A 381 -30.71 1.08 -3.33
C ILE A 381 -31.17 0.62 -4.72
N ASP A 382 -30.37 0.84 -5.76
CA ASP A 382 -30.51 0.09 -7.02
C ASP A 382 -29.62 -1.16 -6.95
N ALA A 383 -30.23 -2.25 -6.51
CA ALA A 383 -29.66 -3.59 -6.51
C ALA A 383 -29.85 -4.28 -7.89
N GLY A 384 -29.70 -3.52 -8.98
CA GLY A 384 -29.92 -4.01 -10.35
C GLY A 384 -28.78 -3.79 -11.35
N ALA A 385 -27.66 -3.20 -10.95
CA ALA A 385 -26.52 -3.09 -11.87
C ALA A 385 -25.75 -4.42 -11.92
N ASP A 386 -25.87 -5.13 -13.05
CA ASP A 386 -24.85 -6.08 -13.47
C ASP A 386 -23.51 -5.34 -13.59
N ARG A 387 -22.67 -5.48 -12.56
CA ARG A 387 -21.36 -4.82 -12.44
C ARG A 387 -20.21 -5.74 -12.86
N THR A 388 -20.50 -6.76 -13.67
CA THR A 388 -19.48 -7.40 -14.52
C THR A 388 -19.00 -6.47 -15.65
N VAL A 389 -19.62 -5.30 -15.80
CA VAL A 389 -19.25 -4.28 -16.78
C VAL A 389 -18.00 -3.52 -16.32
N ARG A 390 -16.86 -3.99 -16.84
CA ARG A 390 -15.54 -3.36 -16.86
C ARG A 390 -15.61 -1.87 -17.26
N PRO A 391 -14.85 -0.95 -16.64
CA PRO A 391 -14.65 0.39 -17.19
C PRO A 391 -14.10 0.27 -18.62
N PRO A 392 -14.57 1.07 -19.59
CA PRO A 392 -14.08 0.98 -20.96
C PRO A 392 -12.55 1.09 -20.97
N ALA A 393 -11.90 0.20 -21.71
CA ALA A 393 -10.44 0.02 -21.77
C ALA A 393 -9.65 1.25 -22.31
N ASN A 394 -10.33 2.40 -22.47
CA ASN A 394 -9.78 3.64 -23.02
C ASN A 394 -9.65 4.76 -21.97
N ALA A 395 -9.68 4.45 -20.68
CA ALA A 395 -9.40 5.44 -19.63
C ALA A 395 -7.91 5.41 -19.22
N ILE A 396 -7.02 5.79 -20.15
CA ILE A 396 -5.74 6.39 -19.72
C ILE A 396 -6.12 7.79 -19.21
N THR A 397 -6.09 8.01 -17.91
CA THR A 397 -6.10 9.39 -17.39
C THR A 397 -4.97 9.59 -16.39
N THR A 398 -3.72 9.46 -16.86
CA THR A 398 -2.68 10.37 -16.36
C THR A 398 -2.85 11.68 -17.10
N THR A 399 -3.75 12.54 -16.65
CA THR A 399 -3.59 13.96 -17.01
C THR A 399 -2.49 14.47 -16.09
N ASP A 400 -1.24 14.38 -16.52
CA ASP A 400 -0.17 15.13 -15.88
C ASP A 400 -0.57 16.62 -15.97
N LEU A 401 -0.57 17.30 -14.83
CA LEU A 401 -0.70 18.75 -14.86
C LEU A 401 0.51 19.33 -15.59
N PRO A 402 0.33 20.43 -16.36
CA PRO A 402 1.44 21.09 -17.01
C PRO A 402 2.52 21.45 -15.98
N PRO A 403 3.81 21.29 -16.30
CA PRO A 403 4.88 21.67 -15.40
C PRO A 403 4.70 23.13 -15.00
N LEU A 404 4.96 23.42 -13.72
CA LEU A 404 4.91 24.76 -13.15
C LEU A 404 5.66 25.71 -14.09
N ALA A 405 4.97 26.71 -14.66
CA ALA A 405 5.63 27.71 -15.49
C ALA A 405 6.79 28.29 -14.66
N ALA A 406 8.01 28.16 -15.18
CA ALA A 406 9.16 28.80 -14.57
C ALA A 406 8.80 30.28 -14.36
N ALA A 407 8.94 30.76 -13.13
CA ALA A 407 8.63 32.13 -12.77
C ALA A 407 9.29 33.05 -13.80
N THR A 408 8.46 33.80 -14.55
CA THR A 408 8.95 34.84 -15.44
C THR A 408 9.82 35.76 -14.59
N PRO A 409 11.08 36.04 -14.96
CA PRO A 409 11.86 37.02 -14.22
C PRO A 409 11.07 38.32 -14.24
N VAL A 410 10.70 38.79 -13.05
CA VAL A 410 10.10 40.11 -12.87
C VAL A 410 11.09 41.10 -13.49
N ALA A 411 10.63 41.83 -14.51
CA ALA A 411 11.41 42.89 -15.13
C ALA A 411 11.88 43.84 -14.02
N ALA A 412 13.18 44.08 -13.97
CA ALA A 412 13.78 45.02 -13.04
C ALA A 412 13.06 46.37 -13.16
N ALA A 413 12.62 46.91 -12.02
CA ALA A 413 12.06 48.24 -11.94
C ALA A 413 13.06 49.26 -12.51
N PRO A 414 12.61 50.29 -13.26
CA PRO A 414 13.51 51.32 -13.75
C PRO A 414 14.16 52.06 -12.58
N ALA A 415 15.47 52.28 -12.68
CA ALA A 415 16.26 53.00 -11.70
C ALA A 415 15.66 54.40 -11.45
N ALA A 416 15.59 54.79 -10.18
CA ALA A 416 15.18 56.12 -9.76
C ALA A 416 16.12 57.19 -10.35
N PRO A 417 15.61 58.37 -10.76
CA PRO A 417 16.46 59.43 -11.28
C PRO A 417 17.34 60.01 -10.17
N GLU A 418 18.61 60.23 -10.51
CA GLU A 418 19.64 60.85 -9.68
C GLU A 418 19.22 62.28 -9.27
N PRO A 419 19.44 62.71 -8.02
CA PRO A 419 19.09 64.07 -7.61
C PRO A 419 20.04 65.10 -8.25
N ALA A 420 19.46 66.06 -8.96
CA ALA A 420 20.18 67.22 -9.50
C ALA A 420 20.74 68.08 -8.35
N LYS A 421 21.97 68.58 -8.56
CA LYS A 421 22.65 69.54 -7.68
C LYS A 421 21.96 70.90 -7.63
#